data_AF-A0A954B3V1-F1
#
_entry.id   AF-A0A954B3V1-F1
#
_cell.length_a   1.000
_cell.length_b   1.000
_cell.length_c   1.000
_cell.angle_alpha   90.00
_cell.angle_beta   90.00
_cell.angle_gamma   90.00
#
_symmetry.space_group_name_H-M   'P 1'
#
loop_
_entity.id
_entity.type
_entity.pdbx_description
1 polymer ?
#
loop_
_entity_poly.entity_id
_entity_poly.type
_entity_poly.pdbx_seq_one_letter_code
_entity_poly.pdbx_strand_id
1 'polypeptide(L)'
;MIGRCVGALAASLCLAMSGQAQAQDSPPENDVVVVGDRLEEMVRSFVGEVAVAPGAERQMARWDGRICPLVAGLPARQMQYVADRIAQRAHQVGIRTDGPGCKANILIFVTPDASRLATGIVFVPNNS
;
A
#
# COMPACT_ATOMS: atom_id res chain seq x y z
N MET A 1 -9.35 9.81 -78.83
CA MET A 1 -9.59 10.47 -80.13
C MET A 1 -10.53 11.64 -79.90
N ILE A 2 -10.07 12.81 -80.36
CA ILE A 2 -10.64 14.17 -80.47
C ILE A 2 -12.14 14.37 -80.17
N GLY A 3 -12.43 15.43 -79.40
CA GLY A 3 -13.74 16.07 -79.42
C GLY A 3 -13.88 17.27 -78.47
N ARG A 4 -13.19 18.38 -78.75
CA ARG A 4 -13.46 19.68 -78.09
C ARG A 4 -14.74 20.26 -78.69
N CYS A 5 -15.81 20.34 -77.91
CA CYS A 5 -16.99 21.14 -78.24
C CYS A 5 -16.93 22.49 -77.52
N VAL A 6 -17.26 23.50 -78.30
CA VAL A 6 -17.22 24.93 -78.04
C VAL A 6 -18.34 25.35 -77.10
N GLY A 7 -18.02 26.28 -76.20
CA GLY A 7 -18.82 27.42 -75.76
C GLY A 7 -20.29 27.23 -75.38
N ALA A 8 -20.61 27.49 -74.12
CA ALA A 8 -21.86 28.15 -73.75
C ALA A 8 -21.61 29.05 -72.53
N LEU A 9 -21.88 30.35 -72.72
CA LEU A 9 -21.98 31.36 -71.67
C LEU A 9 -23.10 30.97 -70.69
N ALA A 10 -22.85 31.10 -69.39
CA ALA A 10 -23.89 31.48 -68.43
C ALA A 10 -23.24 32.19 -67.23
N ALA A 11 -23.66 33.42 -67.03
CA ALA A 11 -23.18 34.37 -66.04
C ALA A 11 -23.50 33.93 -64.61
N SER A 12 -22.64 34.29 -63.65
CA SER A 12 -23.05 34.62 -62.29
C SER A 12 -21.95 35.44 -61.60
N LEU A 13 -22.23 36.72 -61.49
CA LEU A 13 -21.44 37.78 -60.86
C LEU A 13 -21.56 37.63 -59.33
N CYS A 14 -20.54 37.07 -58.66
CA CYS A 14 -20.51 37.01 -57.20
C CYS A 14 -19.98 38.32 -56.59
N LEU A 15 -20.84 38.93 -55.78
CA LEU A 15 -20.64 40.16 -55.02
C LEU A 15 -19.59 40.05 -53.91
N ALA A 16 -18.99 41.21 -53.64
CA ALA A 16 -18.55 41.76 -52.35
C ALA A 16 -17.28 41.21 -51.68
N MET A 17 -16.19 41.98 -51.82
CA MET A 17 -15.13 42.12 -50.81
C MET A 17 -15.62 43.01 -49.67
N SER A 18 -15.55 42.50 -48.44
CA SER A 18 -15.48 43.30 -47.20
C SER A 18 -14.60 42.51 -46.25
N GLY A 19 -13.38 43.03 -46.00
CA GLY A 19 -12.39 42.37 -45.17
C GLY A 19 -12.82 42.27 -43.72
N GLN A 20 -12.60 41.10 -43.11
CA GLN A 20 -12.60 40.92 -41.67
C GLN A 20 -11.16 40.72 -41.20
N ALA A 21 -10.73 41.58 -40.27
CA ALA A 21 -9.48 41.45 -39.55
C ALA A 21 -9.49 40.15 -38.73
N GLN A 22 -8.50 39.28 -38.94
CA GLN A 22 -8.27 38.13 -38.08
C GLN A 22 -7.42 38.57 -36.89
N ALA A 23 -7.99 38.51 -35.69
CA ALA A 23 -7.20 38.47 -34.47
C ALA A 23 -6.37 37.17 -34.49
N GLN A 24 -5.05 37.30 -34.35
CA GLN A 24 -4.16 36.16 -34.16
C GLN A 24 -4.26 35.71 -32.70
N ASP A 25 -5.07 34.68 -32.44
CA ASP A 25 -5.06 34.01 -31.15
C ASP A 25 -3.81 33.11 -31.10
N SER A 26 -2.95 33.36 -30.12
CA SER A 26 -1.67 32.66 -29.98
C SER A 26 -1.88 31.21 -29.55
N PRO A 27 -0.96 30.27 -29.84
CA PRO A 27 -1.09 28.88 -29.40
C PRO A 27 -1.28 28.84 -27.88
N PRO A 28 -2.19 28.01 -27.33
CA PRO A 28 -2.39 27.94 -25.90
C PRO A 28 -1.08 27.54 -25.23
N GLU A 29 -0.55 28.43 -24.40
CA GLU A 29 0.59 28.18 -23.53
C GLU A 29 0.23 27.00 -22.62
N ASN A 30 1.15 26.05 -22.44
CA ASN A 30 0.89 24.82 -21.69
C ASN A 30 0.55 25.16 -20.23
N ASP A 31 -0.74 25.19 -19.90
CA ASP A 31 -1.24 25.38 -18.55
C ASP A 31 -0.91 24.12 -17.73
N VAL A 32 0.20 24.16 -16.99
CA VAL A 32 0.62 23.09 -16.10
C VAL A 32 -0.09 23.26 -14.76
N VAL A 33 -1.27 22.65 -14.65
CA VAL A 33 -2.03 22.60 -13.39
C VAL A 33 -1.38 21.57 -12.46
N VAL A 34 -0.59 22.03 -11.49
CA VAL A 34 -0.01 21.18 -10.44
C VAL A 34 -1.08 20.94 -9.37
N VAL A 35 -1.69 19.77 -9.37
CA VAL A 35 -2.59 19.30 -8.31
C VAL A 35 -1.74 18.83 -7.12
N GLY A 36 -1.27 19.79 -6.32
CA GLY A 36 -0.80 19.52 -4.96
C GLY A 36 -1.97 19.08 -4.06
N ASP A 37 -1.69 18.44 -2.95
CA ASP A 37 -2.64 18.02 -1.90
C ASP A 37 -3.40 16.71 -2.14
N ARG A 38 -4.10 16.50 -3.26
CA ARG A 38 -4.84 15.23 -3.45
C ARG A 38 -3.92 14.01 -3.58
N LEU A 39 -2.71 14.18 -4.11
CA LEU A 39 -1.80 13.05 -4.31
C LEU A 39 -1.33 12.46 -2.99
N GLU A 40 -1.01 13.28 -1.98
CA GLU A 40 -0.59 12.76 -0.68
C GLU A 40 -1.72 12.03 0.04
N GLU A 41 -2.94 12.54 -0.05
CA GLU A 41 -4.13 11.87 0.49
C GLU A 41 -4.40 10.55 -0.22
N MET A 42 -4.31 10.52 -1.56
CA MET A 42 -4.46 9.30 -2.35
C MET A 42 -3.36 8.27 -2.04
N VAL A 43 -2.11 8.71 -1.91
CA VAL A 43 -0.98 7.85 -1.53
C VAL A 43 -1.19 7.32 -0.11
N ARG A 44 -1.59 8.16 0.84
CA ARG A 44 -1.85 7.74 2.22
C ARG A 44 -3.05 6.80 2.30
N SER A 45 -4.09 7.03 1.52
CA SER A 45 -5.26 6.14 1.41
C SER A 45 -4.86 4.79 0.81
N PHE A 46 -4.12 4.79 -0.30
CA PHE A 46 -3.64 3.59 -0.95
C PHE A 46 -2.67 2.79 -0.07
N VAL A 47 -1.71 3.46 0.56
CA VAL A 47 -0.81 2.83 1.54
C VAL A 47 -1.63 2.31 2.73
N GLY A 48 -2.64 3.04 3.20
CA GLY A 48 -3.54 2.57 4.25
C GLY A 48 -4.30 1.30 3.86
N GLU A 49 -4.74 1.19 2.61
CA GLU A 49 -5.47 0.03 2.06
C GLU A 49 -4.55 -1.17 1.80
N VAL A 50 -3.33 -0.93 1.29
CA VAL A 50 -2.37 -1.98 0.90
C VAL A 50 -1.48 -2.41 2.07
N ALA A 51 -1.14 -1.50 2.98
CA ALA A 51 -0.35 -1.77 4.17
C ALA A 51 -1.20 -2.27 5.35
N VAL A 52 -2.51 -2.52 5.13
CA VAL A 52 -3.24 -3.42 6.03
C VAL A 52 -2.47 -4.73 6.01
N ALA A 53 -1.69 -4.96 7.07
CA ALA A 53 -1.03 -6.23 7.26
C ALA A 53 -2.12 -7.30 7.10
N PRO A 54 -1.96 -8.28 6.19
CA PRO A 54 -2.85 -9.42 6.14
C PRO A 54 -3.02 -9.87 7.58
N GLY A 55 -4.27 -10.01 8.05
CA GLY A 55 -4.51 -10.40 9.43
C GLY A 55 -3.55 -11.53 9.80
N ALA A 56 -2.91 -11.44 10.96
CA ALA A 56 -1.76 -12.26 11.34
C ALA A 56 -1.99 -13.76 11.10
N GLU A 57 -3.25 -14.19 11.01
CA GLU A 57 -3.66 -15.52 10.57
C GLU A 57 -3.15 -15.97 9.18
N ARG A 58 -2.78 -15.06 8.27
CA ARG A 58 -2.31 -15.39 6.89
C ARG A 58 -0.80 -15.30 6.69
N GLN A 59 -0.04 -14.86 7.69
CA GLN A 59 1.43 -14.83 7.63
C GLN A 59 2.00 -15.87 8.58
N MET A 60 2.42 -17.02 8.05
CA MET A 60 3.23 -17.96 8.82
C MET A 60 4.54 -17.26 9.18
N ALA A 61 4.83 -17.13 10.48
CA ALA A 61 6.09 -16.58 10.94
C ALA A 61 7.25 -17.42 10.38
N ARG A 62 8.13 -16.79 9.60
CA ARG A 62 9.36 -17.41 9.08
C ARG A 62 10.43 -17.29 10.15
N TRP A 63 10.78 -18.42 10.78
CA TRP A 63 11.84 -18.49 11.78
C TRP A 63 13.16 -18.86 11.11
N ASP A 64 13.98 -17.87 10.79
CA ASP A 64 15.33 -18.03 10.22
C ASP A 64 16.42 -18.15 11.31
N GLY A 65 16.12 -17.72 12.53
CA GLY A 65 17.02 -17.73 13.69
C GLY A 65 16.70 -18.79 14.76
N ARG A 66 17.47 -18.72 15.86
CA ARG A 66 17.18 -19.48 17.08
C ARG A 66 15.98 -18.88 17.81
N ILE A 67 15.15 -19.70 18.42
CA ILE A 67 14.00 -19.23 19.19
C ILE A 67 14.28 -19.25 20.69
N CYS A 68 13.73 -18.28 21.40
CA CYS A 68 13.81 -18.09 22.84
C CYS A 68 12.41 -17.62 23.34
N PRO A 69 11.52 -18.55 23.71
CA PRO A 69 10.17 -18.21 24.17
C PRO A 69 10.17 -17.69 25.60
N LEU A 70 9.54 -16.54 25.80
CA LEU A 70 9.15 -16.00 27.10
C LEU A 70 7.65 -16.17 27.29
N VAL A 71 7.25 -16.79 28.41
CA VAL A 71 5.85 -16.96 28.79
C VAL A 71 5.56 -16.10 30.01
N ALA A 72 4.46 -15.34 29.99
CA ALA A 72 4.02 -14.49 31.08
C ALA A 72 2.52 -14.66 31.36
N GLY A 73 2.10 -14.35 32.60
CA GLY A 73 0.68 -14.36 33.00
C GLY A 73 0.16 -15.71 33.52
N LEU A 74 1.05 -16.65 33.83
CA LEU A 74 0.73 -17.92 34.48
C LEU A 74 1.58 -18.12 35.74
N PRO A 75 1.25 -19.06 36.65
CA PRO A 75 2.15 -19.43 37.72
C PRO A 75 3.44 -20.07 37.15
N ALA A 76 4.55 -19.91 37.86
CA ALA A 76 5.90 -20.22 37.36
C ALA A 76 6.05 -21.62 36.75
N ARG A 77 5.47 -22.66 37.38
CA ARG A 77 5.54 -24.03 36.85
C ARG A 77 4.88 -24.18 35.48
N GLN A 78 3.74 -23.52 35.28
CA GLN A 78 3.01 -23.56 34.02
C GLN A 78 3.73 -22.75 32.95
N MET A 79 4.34 -21.61 33.30
CA MET A 79 5.17 -20.85 32.37
C MET A 79 6.33 -21.69 31.83
N GLN A 80 7.06 -22.37 32.74
CA GLN A 80 8.16 -23.26 32.35
C GLN A 80 7.67 -24.42 31.49
N TYR A 81 6.58 -25.08 31.88
CA TYR A 81 5.99 -26.17 31.09
C TYR A 81 5.66 -25.74 29.65
N VAL A 82 5.07 -24.56 29.46
CA VAL A 82 4.75 -24.04 28.12
C VAL A 82 6.03 -23.74 27.32
N ALA A 83 7.02 -23.08 27.94
CA ALA A 83 8.28 -22.78 27.29
C ALA A 83 9.03 -24.06 26.86
N ASP A 84 9.11 -25.06 27.74
CA ASP A 84 9.72 -26.36 27.47
C ASP A 84 9.01 -27.10 26.36
N ARG A 85 7.67 -27.05 26.35
CA ARG A 85 6.86 -27.70 25.32
C ARG A 85 7.11 -27.07 23.95
N ILE A 86 7.21 -25.74 23.87
CA ILE A 86 7.54 -25.02 22.63
C ILE A 86 8.94 -25.41 22.17
N ALA A 87 9.93 -25.39 23.07
CA ALA A 87 11.31 -25.77 22.74
C ALA A 87 11.39 -27.21 22.23
N GLN A 88 10.71 -28.16 22.88
CA GLN A 88 10.64 -29.55 22.45
C GLN A 88 10.03 -29.70 21.05
N ARG A 89 8.95 -28.98 20.75
CA ARG A 89 8.31 -29.02 19.41
C ARG A 89 9.19 -28.38 18.35
N ALA A 90 9.86 -27.27 18.67
CA ALA A 90 10.81 -26.62 17.77
C ALA A 90 11.93 -27.58 17.34
N HIS A 91 12.49 -28.35 18.27
CA HIS A 91 13.49 -29.36 17.95
C HIS A 91 12.97 -30.45 16.99
N GLN A 92 11.71 -30.85 17.12
CA GLN A 92 11.10 -31.88 16.24
C GLN A 92 10.97 -31.42 14.78
N VAL A 93 10.92 -30.10 14.54
CA VAL A 93 10.80 -29.51 13.20
C VAL A 93 12.10 -28.86 12.72
N GLY A 94 13.23 -29.13 13.39
CA GLY A 94 14.54 -28.62 13.00
C GLY A 94 14.78 -27.15 13.35
N ILE A 95 13.90 -26.51 14.11
CA ILE A 95 14.11 -25.18 14.66
C ILE A 95 15.06 -25.28 15.86
N ARG A 96 16.07 -24.41 15.89
CA ARG A 96 17.04 -24.34 16.98
C ARG A 96 16.49 -23.45 18.09
N THR A 97 16.65 -23.85 19.33
CA THR A 97 16.32 -23.05 20.51
C THR A 97 17.61 -22.53 21.14
N ASP A 98 17.55 -21.36 21.78
CA ASP A 98 18.62 -20.93 22.68
C ASP A 98 18.42 -21.55 24.08
N GLY A 99 19.52 -21.64 24.85
CA GLY A 99 19.51 -22.21 26.19
C GLY A 99 18.85 -21.31 27.25
N PRO A 100 18.82 -21.75 28.53
CA PRO A 100 18.22 -20.98 29.62
C PRO A 100 18.80 -19.57 29.74
N GLY A 101 17.96 -18.58 30.01
CA GLY A 101 18.38 -17.17 30.18
C GLY A 101 18.68 -16.43 28.87
N CYS A 102 18.30 -16.98 27.72
CA CYS A 102 18.41 -16.32 26.43
C CYS A 102 17.58 -15.03 26.31
N LYS A 103 17.91 -14.21 25.32
CA LYS A 103 17.14 -13.01 25.00
C LYS A 103 15.85 -13.41 24.28
N ALA A 104 14.71 -13.13 24.91
CA ALA A 104 13.41 -13.48 24.37
C ALA A 104 13.15 -12.86 22.99
N ASN A 105 12.70 -13.69 22.05
CA ASN A 105 12.26 -13.28 20.71
C ASN A 105 10.89 -13.86 20.31
N ILE A 106 10.30 -14.68 21.19
CA ILE A 106 8.90 -15.09 21.10
C ILE A 106 8.25 -14.73 22.44
N LEU A 107 7.21 -13.90 22.40
CA LEU A 107 6.49 -13.47 23.59
C LEU A 107 5.11 -14.13 23.62
N ILE A 108 4.83 -14.89 24.68
CA ILE A 108 3.53 -15.51 24.90
C ILE A 108 2.94 -14.91 26.17
N PHE A 109 1.88 -14.12 26.00
CA PHE A 109 1.13 -13.54 27.10
C PHE A 109 -0.17 -14.30 27.31
N VAL A 110 -0.40 -14.78 28.53
CA VAL A 110 -1.68 -15.33 28.95
C VAL A 110 -2.38 -14.29 29.81
N THR A 111 -3.57 -13.89 29.39
CA THR A 111 -4.35 -12.82 30.02
C THR A 111 -5.83 -13.16 29.91
N PRO A 112 -6.66 -12.75 30.89
CA PRO A 112 -8.12 -12.87 30.78
C PRO A 112 -8.71 -12.00 29.66
N ASP A 113 -7.98 -10.97 29.21
CA ASP A 113 -8.39 -10.08 28.12
C ASP A 113 -7.25 -9.91 27.10
N ALA A 114 -7.25 -10.79 26.10
CA ALA A 114 -6.23 -10.79 25.03
C ALA A 114 -6.37 -9.60 24.09
N SER A 115 -7.60 -9.16 23.81
CA SER A 115 -7.87 -8.04 22.89
C SER A 115 -7.32 -6.73 23.44
N ARG A 116 -7.57 -6.44 24.73
CA ARG A 116 -7.03 -5.25 25.39
C ARG A 116 -5.51 -5.23 25.38
N LEU A 117 -4.87 -6.36 25.68
CA LEU A 117 -3.41 -6.47 25.69
C LEU A 117 -2.84 -6.31 24.27
N ALA A 118 -3.43 -6.97 23.27
CA ALA A 118 -2.98 -6.88 21.89
C ALA A 118 -3.09 -5.45 21.34
N THR A 119 -4.21 -4.76 21.56
CA THR A 119 -4.37 -3.37 21.12
C THR A 119 -3.32 -2.45 21.77
N GLY A 120 -3.01 -2.63 23.05
CA GLY A 120 -1.99 -1.83 23.74
C GLY A 120 -0.54 -2.08 23.27
N ILE A 121 -0.26 -3.24 22.65
CA ILE A 121 1.07 -3.61 22.13
C ILE A 121 1.20 -3.24 20.65
N VAL A 122 0.17 -3.50 19.85
CA VAL A 122 0.20 -3.30 18.38
C VAL A 122 -0.05 -1.84 18.03
N PHE A 123 -0.95 -1.17 18.75
CA PHE A 123 -1.20 0.25 18.60
C PHE A 123 -0.56 0.99 19.78
N VAL A 124 0.67 1.44 19.59
CA VAL A 124 1.21 2.54 20.41
C VAL A 124 0.60 3.83 19.85
N PRO A 125 -0.36 4.48 20.52
CA PRO A 125 -0.84 5.78 20.07
C PRO A 125 0.34 6.76 20.10
N ASN A 126 0.68 7.28 18.93
CA ASN A 126 1.70 8.30 18.77
C ASN A 126 1.10 9.61 19.28
N ASN A 127 1.23 9.86 20.59
CA ASN A 127 0.86 11.14 21.19
C ASN A 127 2.12 12.01 21.23
N SER A 128 2.21 12.93 20.27
CA SER A 128 3.14 14.07 20.29
C SER A 128 2.47 15.26 20.94
#